data_AF-A0AAN7HR56-F1
#
_entry.id   AF-A0AAN7HR56-F1
#
_cell.length_a   1.000
_cell.length_b   1.000
_cell.length_c   1.000
_cell.angle_alpha   90.00
_cell.angle_beta   90.00
_cell.angle_gamma   90.00
#
_symmetry.space_group_name_H-M   'P 1'
#
loop_
_entity.id
_entity.type
_entity.pdbx_description
1 polymer ?
#
loop_
_entity_poly.entity_id
_entity_poly.type
_entity_poly.pdbx_seq_one_letter_code
_entity_poly.pdbx_strand_id
1 'polypeptide(L)'
;MTNFTIKIVSDNVCPWCYIGKKKLDRAIDLHRKVYPGAGDGDTFTLSWSPFYLDETLPKQGVPFLDRFTQRLGPERVSHFQERLRSIGAQEGIHFSFAGKMGNTRDSHRLIQLGKTKGSEVENRVVTGLFHDYFEGTGNITSHETLLDVGIRAGMEPDEVRDWLESGKGGEADKYEIDGAQEPQEFLEVFAKET
;
A
#
# COMPACT_ATOMS: atom_id res chain seq x y z
N MET A 1 -6.34 26.05 -13.84
CA MET A 1 -5.20 25.47 -13.11
C MET A 1 -5.65 25.18 -11.71
N THR A 2 -5.98 23.93 -11.44
CA THR A 2 -6.46 23.45 -10.15
C THR A 2 -5.39 22.57 -9.53
N ASN A 3 -5.11 22.79 -8.25
CA ASN A 3 -4.21 21.95 -7.48
C ASN A 3 -5.04 20.99 -6.64
N PHE A 4 -5.10 19.73 -7.06
CA PHE A 4 -5.78 18.67 -6.32
C PHE A 4 -4.82 18.13 -5.26
N THR A 5 -5.26 18.17 -4.00
CA THR A 5 -4.58 17.47 -2.90
C THR A 5 -5.44 16.31 -2.45
N ILE A 6 -4.93 15.09 -2.60
CA ILE A 6 -5.66 13.86 -2.30
C ILE A 6 -4.95 13.17 -1.15
N LYS A 7 -5.61 13.12 0.02
CA LYS A 7 -5.15 12.36 1.18
C LYS A 7 -5.71 10.94 1.07
N ILE A 8 -4.83 9.96 1.09
CA ILE A 8 -5.17 8.55 0.91
C ILE A 8 -4.82 7.81 2.18
N VAL A 9 -5.75 7.03 2.70
CA VAL A 9 -5.55 6.20 3.87
C VAL A 9 -5.43 4.76 3.40
N SER A 10 -4.32 4.12 3.76
CA SER A 10 -3.96 2.84 3.14
C SER A 10 -3.12 1.98 4.07
N ASP A 11 -3.21 0.67 3.89
CA ASP A 11 -2.27 -0.30 4.43
C ASP A 11 -1.60 -1.07 3.28
N ASN A 12 -0.31 -1.38 3.41
CA ASN A 12 0.47 -2.03 2.34
C ASN A 12 0.07 -3.48 2.10
N VAL A 13 -0.59 -4.12 3.07
CA VAL A 13 -1.09 -5.50 2.95
C VAL A 13 -2.55 -5.57 2.48
N CYS A 14 -3.20 -4.43 2.23
CA CYS A 14 -4.58 -4.36 1.76
C CYS A 14 -4.68 -4.44 0.22
N PRO A 15 -5.21 -5.53 -0.36
CA PRO A 15 -5.31 -5.65 -1.82
C PRO A 15 -6.27 -4.63 -2.44
N TRP A 16 -7.31 -4.20 -1.70
CA TRP A 16 -8.22 -3.14 -2.17
C TRP A 16 -7.55 -1.78 -2.21
N CYS A 17 -6.61 -1.49 -1.31
CA CYS A 17 -5.81 -0.27 -1.39
C CYS A 17 -4.96 -0.25 -2.66
N TYR A 18 -4.40 -1.40 -3.08
CA TYR A 18 -3.65 -1.46 -4.33
C TYR A 18 -4.55 -1.28 -5.57
N ILE A 19 -5.70 -1.95 -5.60
CA ILE A 19 -6.72 -1.77 -6.65
C ILE A 19 -7.19 -0.31 -6.70
N GLY A 20 -7.47 0.29 -5.54
CA GLY A 20 -7.88 1.69 -5.41
C GLY A 20 -6.82 2.65 -5.94
N LYS A 21 -5.54 2.38 -5.64
CA LYS A 21 -4.41 3.14 -6.21
C LYS A 21 -4.39 3.06 -7.73
N LYS A 22 -4.44 1.86 -8.32
CA LYS A 22 -4.43 1.71 -9.80
C LYS A 22 -5.61 2.42 -10.45
N LYS A 23 -6.80 2.36 -9.83
CA LYS A 23 -7.98 3.10 -10.28
C LYS A 23 -7.78 4.61 -10.21
N LEU A 24 -7.18 5.11 -9.12
CA LEU A 24 -6.86 6.54 -8.97
C LEU A 24 -5.84 7.00 -10.02
N ASP A 25 -4.75 6.24 -10.21
CA ASP A 25 -3.73 6.53 -11.22
C ASP A 25 -4.38 6.60 -12.63
N ARG A 26 -5.24 5.62 -12.97
CA ARG A 26 -6.01 5.61 -14.23
C ARG A 26 -6.94 6.81 -14.36
N ALA A 27 -7.61 7.21 -13.28
CA ALA A 27 -8.53 8.36 -13.29
C ALA A 27 -7.78 9.68 -13.51
N ILE A 28 -6.62 9.86 -12.88
CA ILE A 28 -5.74 11.02 -13.07
C ILE A 28 -5.25 11.09 -14.53
N ASP A 29 -4.81 9.96 -15.09
CA ASP A 29 -4.37 9.90 -16.48
C ASP A 29 -5.50 10.18 -17.47
N LEU A 30 -6.70 9.69 -17.18
CA LEU A 30 -7.88 9.99 -17.99
C LEU A 30 -8.23 11.47 -17.92
N HIS A 31 -8.19 12.09 -16.73
CA HIS A 31 -8.44 13.52 -16.55
C HIS A 31 -7.50 14.36 -17.42
N ARG A 32 -6.20 14.07 -17.36
CA ARG A 32 -5.17 14.75 -18.16
C ARG A 32 -5.41 14.63 -19.66
N LYS A 33 -5.94 13.50 -20.13
CA LYS A 33 -6.21 13.23 -21.55
C LYS A 33 -7.49 13.88 -22.07
N VAL A 34 -8.55 13.88 -21.26
CA VAL A 34 -9.91 14.22 -21.71
C VAL A 34 -10.22 15.71 -21.54
N TYR A 35 -9.68 16.38 -20.52
CA TYR A 35 -10.02 17.77 -20.24
C TYR A 35 -9.04 18.75 -20.92
N PRO A 36 -9.51 19.59 -21.86
CA PRO A 36 -8.68 20.61 -22.50
C PRO A 36 -8.14 21.59 -21.46
N GLY A 37 -6.82 21.77 -21.42
CA GLY A 37 -6.14 22.65 -20.44
C GLY A 37 -5.80 21.99 -19.10
N ALA A 38 -6.20 20.74 -18.86
CA ALA A 38 -5.79 19.99 -17.67
C ALA A 38 -4.36 19.42 -17.78
N GLY A 39 -3.94 19.03 -18.99
CA GLY A 39 -2.63 18.40 -19.25
C GLY A 39 -1.43 19.23 -18.81
N ASP A 40 -1.52 20.57 -18.90
CA ASP A 40 -0.41 21.48 -18.59
C ASP A 40 -0.67 22.37 -17.35
N GLY A 41 -1.88 22.33 -16.78
CA GLY A 41 -2.32 23.30 -15.77
C GLY A 41 -2.84 22.73 -14.46
N ASP A 42 -3.27 21.47 -14.43
CA ASP A 42 -3.77 20.84 -13.21
C ASP A 42 -2.69 19.97 -12.57
N THR A 43 -2.54 20.07 -11.25
CA THR A 43 -1.56 19.27 -10.49
C THR A 43 -2.27 18.34 -9.52
N PHE A 44 -1.68 17.17 -9.28
CA PHE A 44 -2.19 16.16 -8.36
C PHE A 44 -1.13 15.84 -7.34
N THR A 45 -1.34 16.30 -6.10
CA THR A 45 -0.49 15.98 -4.95
C THR A 45 -1.17 14.88 -4.15
N LEU A 46 -0.60 13.69 -4.20
CA LEU A 46 -1.03 12.57 -3.37
C LEU A 46 -0.23 12.60 -2.06
N SER A 47 -0.91 12.39 -0.94
CA SER A 47 -0.29 12.18 0.37
C SER A 47 -0.88 10.93 1.00
N TRP A 48 -0.03 10.09 1.56
CA TRP A 48 -0.41 8.81 2.13
C TRP A 48 -0.39 8.89 3.66
N SER A 49 -1.50 8.50 4.25
CA SER A 49 -1.68 8.32 5.67
C SER A 49 -1.76 6.82 5.97
N PRO A 50 -1.00 6.32 6.94
CA PRO A 50 -0.97 4.91 7.24
C PRO A 50 -2.25 4.48 7.95
N PHE A 51 -2.69 3.27 7.62
CA PHE A 51 -3.69 2.52 8.35
C PHE A 51 -3.11 1.16 8.70
N TYR A 52 -3.41 0.66 9.89
CA TYR A 52 -2.95 -0.65 10.36
C TYR A 52 -4.14 -1.60 10.41
N LEU A 53 -4.24 -2.51 9.44
CA LEU A 53 -5.34 -3.48 9.41
C LEU A 53 -5.27 -4.46 10.58
N ASP A 54 -4.07 -4.90 10.93
CA ASP A 54 -3.84 -5.89 11.98
C ASP A 54 -2.52 -5.59 12.70
N GLU A 55 -2.61 -4.82 13.79
CA GLU A 55 -1.45 -4.50 14.65
C GLU A 55 -0.89 -5.73 15.37
N THR A 56 -1.65 -6.84 15.43
CA THR A 56 -1.22 -8.08 16.08
C THR A 56 -0.31 -8.93 15.19
N LEU A 57 -0.12 -8.54 13.94
CA LEU A 57 0.74 -9.27 13.02
C LEU A 57 2.19 -9.36 13.54
N PRO A 58 2.85 -10.50 13.35
CA PRO A 58 4.21 -10.69 13.80
C PRO A 58 5.16 -9.73 13.09
N LYS A 59 6.26 -9.37 13.78
CA LYS A 59 7.37 -8.62 13.17
C LYS A 59 8.06 -9.40 12.06
N GLN A 60 8.07 -10.73 12.16
CA GLN A 60 8.59 -11.59 11.11
C GLN A 60 7.48 -11.90 10.10
N GLY A 61 7.75 -11.65 8.82
CA GLY A 61 6.81 -11.95 7.74
C GLY A 61 6.43 -13.44 7.70
N VAL A 62 5.14 -13.69 7.69
CA VAL A 62 4.53 -15.01 7.50
C VAL A 62 3.94 -15.11 6.08
N PRO A 63 3.89 -16.32 5.48
CA PRO A 63 3.24 -16.50 4.19
C PRO A 63 1.78 -16.03 4.24
N PHE A 64 1.37 -15.25 3.24
CA PHE A 64 0.00 -14.76 3.11
C PHE A 64 -1.04 -15.89 3.22
N LEU A 65 -0.80 -16.99 2.50
CA LEU A 65 -1.71 -18.12 2.45
C LEU A 65 -1.94 -18.75 3.83
N ASP A 66 -0.88 -18.92 4.63
CA ASP A 66 -0.98 -19.55 5.95
C ASP A 66 -1.87 -18.72 6.87
N ARG A 67 -1.66 -17.40 6.90
CA ARG A 67 -2.44 -16.47 7.73
C ARG A 67 -3.90 -16.39 7.30
N PHE A 68 -4.15 -16.24 6.00
CA PHE A 68 -5.52 -16.13 5.48
C PHE A 68 -6.27 -17.47 5.59
N THR A 69 -5.60 -18.61 5.45
CA THR A 69 -6.21 -19.93 5.64
C THR A 69 -6.60 -20.17 7.09
N GLN A 70 -5.73 -19.81 8.04
CA GLN A 70 -6.05 -19.86 9.48
C GLN A 70 -7.28 -19.00 9.83
N ARG A 71 -7.44 -17.86 9.14
CA ARG A 71 -8.47 -16.87 9.45
C ARG A 71 -9.81 -17.15 8.76
N LEU A 72 -9.79 -17.47 7.47
CA LEU A 72 -11.00 -17.59 6.64
C LEU A 72 -11.40 -19.06 6.39
N GLY A 73 -10.49 -20.00 6.61
CA GLY A 73 -10.64 -21.39 6.17
C GLY A 73 -10.26 -21.58 4.69
N PRO A 74 -9.84 -22.79 4.29
CA PRO A 74 -9.20 -23.04 2.99
C PRO A 74 -10.13 -22.75 1.79
N GLU A 75 -11.42 -23.06 1.89
CA GLU A 75 -12.38 -22.82 0.79
C GLU A 75 -12.54 -21.33 0.49
N ARG A 76 -12.71 -20.50 1.52
CA ARG A 76 -12.87 -19.04 1.36
C ARG A 76 -11.63 -18.36 0.81
N VAL A 77 -10.43 -18.86 1.14
CA VAL A 77 -9.17 -18.33 0.58
C VAL A 77 -9.12 -18.50 -0.92
N SER A 78 -9.55 -19.66 -1.45
CA SER A 78 -9.52 -19.91 -2.89
C SER A 78 -10.43 -18.95 -3.67
N HIS A 79 -11.68 -18.76 -3.21
CA HIS A 79 -12.63 -17.82 -3.80
C HIS A 79 -12.13 -16.37 -3.70
N PHE A 80 -11.55 -15.99 -2.56
CA PHE A 80 -10.95 -14.68 -2.39
C PHE A 80 -9.82 -14.41 -3.38
N GLN A 81 -8.90 -15.38 -3.57
CA GLN A 81 -7.82 -15.26 -4.54
C GLN A 81 -8.33 -15.14 -5.98
N GLU A 82 -9.32 -15.94 -6.36
CA GLU A 82 -9.93 -15.90 -7.70
C GLU A 82 -10.58 -14.53 -7.97
N ARG A 83 -11.37 -14.04 -7.01
CA ARG A 83 -11.99 -12.71 -7.09
C ARG A 83 -10.95 -11.61 -7.25
N LEU A 84 -9.90 -11.62 -6.44
CA LEU A 84 -8.82 -10.64 -6.53
C LEU A 84 -8.07 -10.70 -7.87
N ARG A 85 -7.80 -11.90 -8.41
CA ARG A 85 -7.20 -12.03 -9.75
C ARG A 85 -8.10 -11.43 -10.83
N SER A 86 -9.40 -11.74 -10.79
CA SER A 86 -10.37 -11.24 -11.76
C SER A 86 -10.45 -9.71 -11.74
N ILE A 87 -10.58 -9.11 -10.56
CA ILE A 87 -10.67 -7.65 -10.41
C ILE A 87 -9.32 -6.98 -10.69
N GLY A 88 -8.23 -7.56 -10.18
CA GLY A 88 -6.87 -7.05 -10.36
C GLY A 88 -6.49 -6.98 -11.84
N ALA A 89 -6.82 -8.01 -12.63
CA ALA A 89 -6.54 -8.05 -14.06
C ALA A 89 -7.19 -6.89 -14.82
N GLN A 90 -8.37 -6.41 -14.39
CA GLN A 90 -9.05 -5.26 -15.00
C GLN A 90 -8.29 -3.95 -14.78
N GLU A 91 -7.46 -3.87 -13.73
CA GLU A 91 -6.64 -2.71 -13.39
C GLU A 91 -5.13 -2.98 -13.63
N GLY A 92 -4.80 -4.06 -14.36
CA GLY A 92 -3.43 -4.42 -14.72
C GLY A 92 -2.57 -4.94 -13.56
N ILE A 93 -3.19 -5.54 -12.54
CA ILE A 93 -2.51 -6.17 -11.40
C ILE A 93 -2.48 -7.69 -11.60
N HIS A 94 -1.29 -8.29 -11.49
CA HIS A 94 -1.09 -9.72 -11.53
C HIS A 94 -0.81 -10.29 -10.14
N PHE A 95 -1.85 -10.51 -9.34
CA PHE A 95 -1.70 -11.01 -7.97
C PHE A 95 -1.03 -12.40 -7.90
N SER A 96 0.15 -12.46 -7.26
CA SER A 96 0.94 -13.67 -7.05
C SER A 96 0.51 -14.44 -5.80
N PHE A 97 0.13 -13.73 -4.74
CA PHE A 97 -0.08 -14.24 -3.37
C PHE A 97 1.14 -14.96 -2.76
N ALA A 98 2.33 -14.74 -3.32
CA ALA A 98 3.58 -15.35 -2.88
C ALA A 98 4.36 -14.48 -1.88
N GLY A 99 3.88 -13.27 -1.61
CA GLY A 99 4.46 -12.35 -0.63
C GLY A 99 4.33 -12.83 0.82
N LYS A 100 5.11 -12.20 1.69
CA LYS A 100 5.04 -12.40 3.15
C LYS A 100 4.49 -11.15 3.82
N MET A 101 3.50 -11.36 4.67
CA MET A 101 2.84 -10.31 5.43
C MET A 101 3.24 -10.34 6.90
N GLY A 102 3.27 -9.20 7.53
CA GLY A 102 3.47 -9.07 8.97
C GLY A 102 3.15 -7.63 9.36
N ASN A 103 3.70 -7.18 10.49
CA ASN A 103 3.50 -5.82 10.95
C ASN A 103 3.99 -4.81 9.89
N THR A 104 3.12 -3.88 9.47
CA THR A 104 3.38 -2.92 8.39
C THR A 104 3.98 -1.59 8.87
N ARG A 105 4.40 -1.50 10.13
CA ARG A 105 4.98 -0.26 10.69
C ARG A 105 6.22 0.19 9.93
N ASP A 106 7.15 -0.70 9.62
CA ASP A 106 8.37 -0.30 8.92
C ASP A 106 8.12 0.05 7.45
N SER A 107 7.13 -0.56 6.79
CA SER A 107 6.73 -0.14 5.44
C SER A 107 6.07 1.23 5.45
N HIS A 108 5.23 1.52 6.44
CA HIS A 108 4.65 2.85 6.64
C HIS A 108 5.72 3.90 6.99
N ARG A 109 6.71 3.54 7.79
CA ARG A 109 7.87 4.41 8.08
C ARG A 109 8.68 4.70 6.81
N LEU A 110 8.85 3.74 5.91
CA LEU A 110 9.50 3.98 4.62
C LEU A 110 8.70 4.98 3.76
N ILE A 111 7.37 4.89 3.76
CA ILE A 111 6.51 5.86 3.07
C ILE A 111 6.70 7.26 3.65
N GLN A 112 6.78 7.39 4.98
CA GLN A 112 7.06 8.67 5.62
C GLN A 112 8.43 9.24 5.24
N LEU A 113 9.48 8.41 5.11
CA LEU A 113 10.76 8.87 4.57
C LEU A 113 10.57 9.41 3.16
N GLY A 114 9.87 8.67 2.29
CA GLY A 114 9.53 9.11 0.94
C GLY A 114 8.79 10.46 0.93
N LYS A 115 7.86 10.67 1.87
CA LYS A 115 7.15 11.94 2.05
C LYS A 115 8.08 13.13 2.33
N THR A 116 9.16 12.92 3.10
CA THR A 116 10.17 13.97 3.32
C THR A 116 10.93 14.37 2.06
N LYS A 117 10.90 13.52 1.02
CA LYS A 117 11.53 13.73 -0.29
C LYS A 117 10.55 14.27 -1.35
N GLY A 118 9.28 14.43 -1.00
CA GLY A 118 8.23 14.95 -1.88
C GLY A 118 7.21 13.89 -2.32
N SER A 119 6.04 14.35 -2.75
CA SER A 119 4.88 13.50 -3.07
C SER A 119 5.15 12.48 -4.17
N GLU A 120 6.02 12.79 -5.14
CA GLU A 120 6.41 11.84 -6.19
C GLU A 120 7.23 10.67 -5.64
N VAL A 121 8.20 10.94 -4.75
CA VAL A 121 9.01 9.89 -4.12
C VAL A 121 8.14 9.04 -3.21
N GLU A 122 7.28 9.67 -2.40
CA GLU A 122 6.28 9.00 -1.57
C GLU A 122 5.41 8.04 -2.40
N ASN A 123 4.87 8.51 -3.52
CA ASN A 123 4.03 7.69 -4.40
C ASN A 123 4.82 6.54 -5.07
N ARG A 124 6.09 6.73 -5.42
CA ARG A 124 6.95 5.66 -5.93
C ARG A 124 7.22 4.59 -4.88
N VAL A 125 7.47 4.97 -3.62
CA VAL A 125 7.61 4.02 -2.51
C VAL A 125 6.34 3.18 -2.37
N VAL A 126 5.17 3.80 -2.29
CA VAL A 126 3.88 3.08 -2.18
C VAL A 126 3.67 2.12 -3.34
N THR A 127 3.97 2.57 -4.57
CA THR A 127 3.86 1.73 -5.77
C THR A 127 4.79 0.52 -5.70
N GLY A 128 6.05 0.73 -5.30
CA GLY A 128 7.04 -0.34 -5.16
C GLY A 128 6.67 -1.35 -4.09
N LEU A 129 6.19 -0.89 -2.93
CA LEU A 129 5.73 -1.78 -1.85
C LEU A 129 4.56 -2.65 -2.30
N PHE A 130 3.57 -2.07 -2.97
CA PHE A 130 2.44 -2.84 -3.48
C PHE A 130 2.86 -3.85 -4.54
N HIS A 131 3.67 -3.42 -5.51
CA HIS A 131 4.14 -4.30 -6.57
C HIS A 131 4.91 -5.50 -6.00
N ASP A 132 5.90 -5.26 -5.14
CA ASP A 132 6.73 -6.32 -4.59
C ASP A 132 5.94 -7.31 -3.74
N TYR A 133 4.99 -6.83 -2.94
CA TYR A 133 4.17 -7.69 -2.08
C TYR A 133 3.08 -8.45 -2.86
N PHE A 134 2.33 -7.76 -3.73
CA PHE A 134 1.16 -8.34 -4.38
C PHE A 134 1.45 -9.07 -5.69
N GLU A 135 2.44 -8.60 -6.46
CA GLU A 135 2.78 -9.16 -7.76
C GLU A 135 4.12 -9.93 -7.72
N GLY A 136 4.97 -9.62 -6.74
CA GLY A 136 6.23 -10.30 -6.48
C GLY A 136 6.16 -11.33 -5.34
N THR A 137 7.31 -11.54 -4.70
CA THR A 137 7.48 -12.41 -3.52
C THR A 137 7.98 -11.60 -2.31
N GLY A 138 7.75 -10.28 -2.33
CA GLY A 138 8.29 -9.33 -1.36
C GLY A 138 7.82 -9.62 0.06
N ASN A 139 8.69 -9.32 1.01
CA ASN A 139 8.36 -9.37 2.43
C ASN A 139 8.26 -7.93 2.97
N ILE A 140 7.05 -7.51 3.31
CA ILE A 140 6.79 -6.14 3.78
C ILE A 140 7.46 -5.82 5.12
N THR A 141 7.90 -6.84 5.87
CA THR A 141 8.62 -6.70 7.13
C THR A 141 10.14 -6.75 6.98
N SER A 142 10.66 -6.99 5.77
CA SER A 142 12.10 -7.15 5.54
C SER A 142 12.74 -5.80 5.25
N HIS A 143 13.70 -5.38 6.09
CA HIS A 143 14.48 -4.17 5.82
C HIS A 143 15.23 -4.23 4.50
N GLU A 144 15.63 -5.42 4.03
CA GLU A 144 16.23 -5.59 2.71
C GLU A 144 15.24 -5.26 1.58
N THR A 145 14.01 -5.79 1.65
CA THR A 145 12.95 -5.46 0.68
C THR A 145 12.60 -3.97 0.74
N LEU A 146 12.47 -3.40 1.94
CA LEU A 146 12.17 -1.98 2.13
C LEU A 146 13.29 -1.07 1.60
N LEU A 147 14.55 -1.48 1.80
CA LEU A 147 15.72 -0.78 1.27
C LEU A 147 15.70 -0.77 -0.26
N ASP A 148 15.49 -1.92 -0.90
CA ASP A 148 15.42 -2.02 -2.36
C ASP A 148 14.30 -1.15 -2.94
N VAL A 149 13.10 -1.19 -2.34
CA VAL A 149 11.99 -0.30 -2.73
C VAL A 149 12.38 1.17 -2.58
N GLY A 150 13.04 1.53 -1.48
CA GLY A 150 13.46 2.90 -1.22
C GLY A 150 14.46 3.42 -2.26
N ILE A 151 15.43 2.59 -2.64
CA ILE A 151 16.43 2.90 -3.67
C ILE A 151 15.75 3.04 -5.04
N ARG A 152 14.85 2.12 -5.42
CA ARG A 152 14.09 2.22 -6.67
C ARG A 152 13.17 3.45 -6.71
N ALA A 153 12.73 3.94 -5.56
CA ALA A 153 11.99 5.20 -5.45
C ALA A 153 12.89 6.44 -5.56
N GLY A 154 14.22 6.28 -5.59
CA GLY A 154 15.20 7.36 -5.74
C GLY A 154 15.71 7.95 -4.42
N MET A 155 15.66 7.18 -3.33
CA MET A 155 16.23 7.57 -2.04
C MET A 155 17.66 7.02 -1.85
N GLU A 156 18.48 7.72 -1.07
CA GLU A 156 19.86 7.30 -0.79
C GLU A 156 19.91 6.04 0.09
N PRO A 157 20.70 5.01 -0.25
CA PRO A 157 20.73 3.73 0.47
C PRO A 157 21.02 3.86 1.97
N ASP A 158 22.01 4.65 2.34
CA ASP A 158 22.42 4.81 3.74
C ASP A 158 21.35 5.54 4.54
N GLU A 159 20.66 6.51 3.94
CA GLU A 159 19.56 7.21 4.59
C GLU A 159 18.38 6.26 4.86
N VAL A 160 18.03 5.40 3.90
CA VAL A 160 16.94 4.42 4.06
C VAL A 160 17.29 3.42 5.16
N ARG A 161 18.53 2.91 5.17
CA ARG A 161 19.02 2.00 6.20
C ARG A 161 18.97 2.64 7.59
N ASP A 162 19.59 3.81 7.73
CA ASP A 162 19.61 4.57 8.99
C ASP A 162 18.19 4.88 9.47
N TRP A 163 17.29 5.25 8.55
CA TRP A 163 15.90 5.52 8.88
C TRP A 163 15.23 4.27 9.48
N LEU A 164 15.31 3.12 8.80
CA LEU A 164 14.68 1.87 9.24
C LEU A 164 15.25 1.39 10.58
N GLU A 165 16.56 1.44 10.77
CA GLU A 165 17.27 0.97 11.98
C GLU A 165 17.07 1.88 13.19
N SER A 166 17.03 3.21 12.99
CA SER A 166 16.96 4.19 14.09
C SER A 166 15.57 4.37 14.70
N GLY A 167 14.52 3.78 14.13
CA GLY A 167 13.15 3.99 14.61
C GLY A 167 12.52 5.34 14.20
N LYS A 168 13.19 6.16 13.38
CA LYS A 168 12.65 7.43 12.85
C LYS A 168 11.35 7.24 12.06
N GLY A 169 10.47 8.25 12.05
CA GLY A 169 9.11 8.17 11.50
C GLY A 169 8.02 7.82 12.52
N GLY A 170 8.38 7.66 13.80
CA GLY A 170 7.43 7.57 14.91
C GLY A 170 6.42 6.42 14.82
N GLU A 171 5.44 6.44 15.73
CA GLU A 171 4.14 5.81 15.51
C GLU A 171 3.35 6.79 14.65
N ALA A 172 2.73 6.34 13.58
CA ALA A 172 1.82 7.22 12.88
C ALA A 172 0.57 7.47 13.72
N ASP A 173 0.07 8.71 13.71
CA ASP A 173 -1.11 9.10 14.46
C ASP A 173 -2.29 8.20 14.07
N LYS A 174 -2.80 7.48 15.06
CA LYS A 174 -3.60 6.27 14.82
C LYS A 174 -4.93 6.54 14.12
N TYR A 175 -5.45 7.77 14.14
CA TYR A 175 -6.81 8.07 13.67
C TYR A 175 -7.01 9.55 13.29
N GLU A 176 -6.23 10.13 12.36
CA GLU A 176 -6.60 11.43 11.76
C GLU A 176 -7.63 11.28 10.62
N ILE A 177 -8.70 10.54 10.86
CA ILE A 177 -9.82 10.44 9.92
C ILE A 177 -11.10 10.39 10.74
N ASP A 178 -11.81 11.50 10.74
CA ASP A 178 -13.20 11.54 11.17
C ASP A 178 -13.99 10.57 10.27
N GLY A 179 -14.44 9.44 10.82
CA GLY A 179 -15.23 8.43 10.10
C GLY A 179 -14.47 7.22 9.53
N ALA A 180 -13.18 7.01 9.83
CA ALA A 180 -12.56 5.70 9.56
C ALA A 180 -13.15 4.66 10.53
N GLN A 181 -13.83 3.65 9.99
CA GLN A 181 -14.36 2.53 10.77
C GLN A 181 -13.22 1.78 11.49
N GLU A 182 -13.53 1.20 12.65
CA GLU A 182 -12.54 0.44 13.40
C GLU A 182 -11.96 -0.69 12.55
N PRO A 183 -10.65 -1.02 12.70
CA PRO A 183 -9.99 -2.07 11.93
C PRO A 183 -10.74 -3.42 11.96
N GLN A 184 -11.46 -3.72 13.05
CA GLN A 184 -12.27 -4.93 13.19
C GLN A 184 -13.49 -4.94 12.25
N GLU A 185 -14.20 -3.81 12.10
CA GLU A 185 -15.33 -3.71 11.18
C GLU A 185 -14.88 -3.81 9.71
N PHE A 186 -13.75 -3.18 9.37
CA PHE A 186 -13.18 -3.28 8.03
C PHE A 186 -12.83 -4.74 7.69
N LEU A 187 -12.28 -5.49 8.65
CA LEU A 187 -11.95 -6.89 8.50
C LEU A 187 -13.19 -7.80 8.41
N GLU A 188 -14.30 -7.45 9.07
CA GLU A 188 -15.58 -8.14 8.90
C GLU A 188 -16.24 -7.85 7.56
N VAL A 189 -16.18 -6.60 7.07
CA VAL A 189 -16.61 -6.25 5.71
C VAL A 189 -15.78 -7.02 4.69
N PHE A 190 -14.46 -7.10 4.91
CA PHE A 190 -13.57 -7.94 4.12
C PHE A 190 -14.01 -9.40 4.07
N ALA A 191 -14.47 -9.96 5.19
CA ALA A 191 -14.92 -11.34 5.29
C ALA A 191 -16.35 -11.57 4.75
N LYS A 192 -17.18 -10.52 4.66
CA LYS A 192 -18.54 -10.56 4.11
C LYS A 192 -18.56 -10.35 2.59
N GLU A 193 -17.55 -9.68 2.05
CA GLU A 193 -17.38 -9.48 0.61
C GLU A 193 -16.48 -10.55 -0.07
N THR A 194 -15.98 -11.54 0.69
CA THR A 194 -15.36 -12.78 0.19
C THR A 194 -16.33 -13.94 0.19
#